data_AF-A0A7T4B025-F1
#
_entry.id   AF-A0A7T4B025-F1
#
_cell.length_a   1.000
_cell.length_b   1.000
_cell.length_c   1.000
_cell.angle_alpha   90.00
_cell.angle_beta   90.00
_cell.angle_gamma   90.00
#
_symmetry.space_group_name_H-M   'P 1'
#
loop_
_entity.id
_entity.type
_entity.pdbx_description
1 polymer ?
#
loop_
_entity_poly.entity_id
_entity_poly.type
_entity_poly.pdbx_seq_one_letter_code
_entity_poly.pdbx_strand_id
1 'polypeptide(L)'
;MAFVFMRRRRAGLRRQGAVLRWGMLGLVAGLLAGCAGGEPRIGDAYTVHTPIYADNRIFYLKPGDDERARVLEQAGAPASSDAERQLAVPANAPLSIMMRSVEIPALKDAAGVKTAGIDGPADYAVILDIAAKDDGSNQSIVVWYQRGVQPDQSLNFSNLLVYYVQRWDERVAPSFRLRVMDVTTERNAETLRALQRAQGVANGAASLANNPLVSPLVGVAFTAAELVLANQRNRMVLDYSVQLYSQSAVSQSAGSNLGLLKQGTYVVVGRPVAGTRGFWEKALTYNTRTNQVMDGAAPLNVPTALVSVGTFESIVPKSVLEKSVALTALLSKVGASASVEQVSDAQGRLQAALTAYTLGERLARYRDQKTLEEISTKLADDDFSKSLGSEEAFLLLRGLNACYRLKKPLADLEEFRTYHDKPEGQACAARS
;
A
#
# COMPACT_ATOMS: atom_id res chain seq x y z
N MET A 1 -26.59 24.59 -28.65
CA MET A 1 -26.34 25.57 -29.73
C MET A 1 -26.22 26.97 -29.13
N ALA A 2 -25.23 27.73 -29.61
CA ALA A 2 -25.09 29.20 -29.57
C ALA A 2 -24.97 29.95 -28.23
N PHE A 3 -23.75 30.45 -28.00
CA PHE A 3 -23.37 31.59 -27.15
C PHE A 3 -24.07 32.89 -27.57
N VAL A 4 -24.40 33.78 -26.61
CA VAL A 4 -24.30 35.25 -26.82
C VAL A 4 -23.90 35.98 -25.52
N PHE A 5 -22.88 36.83 -25.67
CA PHE A 5 -22.30 37.81 -24.76
C PHE A 5 -23.28 38.84 -24.16
N MET A 6 -22.98 39.32 -22.95
CA MET A 6 -23.21 40.72 -22.59
C MET A 6 -21.92 41.41 -22.17
N ARG A 7 -21.62 42.48 -22.91
CA ARG A 7 -20.50 43.40 -22.77
C ARG A 7 -21.09 44.73 -22.29
N ARG A 8 -20.61 45.32 -21.19
CA ARG A 8 -20.81 46.75 -20.90
C ARG A 8 -19.47 47.49 -21.03
N ARG A 9 -19.44 48.40 -22.01
CA ARG A 9 -18.49 49.51 -22.19
C ARG A 9 -18.71 50.53 -21.06
N ARG A 10 -17.74 51.33 -20.59
CA ARG A 10 -17.10 52.56 -21.12
C ARG A 10 -16.32 53.11 -19.89
N ALA A 11 -15.22 53.85 -19.89
CA ALA A 11 -14.51 54.77 -20.78
C ALA A 11 -13.02 54.75 -20.33
N GLY A 12 -11.97 55.10 -21.07
CA GLY A 12 -11.82 56.09 -22.12
C GLY A 12 -10.90 57.21 -21.61
N LEU A 13 -9.57 57.11 -21.82
CA LEU A 13 -8.65 58.23 -22.07
C LEU A 13 -7.27 57.72 -22.55
N ARG A 14 -6.90 58.16 -23.75
CA ARG A 14 -5.57 58.17 -24.42
C ARG A 14 -4.71 59.29 -23.77
N ARG A 15 -3.38 59.46 -23.89
CA ARG A 15 -2.28 58.98 -24.77
C ARG A 15 -0.94 59.53 -24.22
N GLN A 16 0.19 58.96 -24.67
CA GLN A 16 1.57 59.51 -24.71
C GLN A 16 2.29 59.63 -23.33
N GLY A 17 3.52 59.18 -23.09
CA GLY A 17 4.64 58.74 -23.93
C GLY A 17 5.89 59.55 -23.55
N ALA A 18 6.85 59.01 -22.78
CA ALA A 18 8.25 59.43 -22.74
C ALA A 18 9.10 58.55 -21.81
N VAL A 19 10.31 58.29 -22.29
CA VAL A 19 11.43 57.55 -21.69
C VAL A 19 12.14 58.42 -20.66
N LEU A 20 12.54 57.89 -19.50
CA LEU A 20 13.89 58.08 -18.94
C LEU A 20 14.16 57.23 -17.69
N ARG A 21 15.46 56.96 -17.56
CA ARG A 21 16.17 55.94 -16.80
C ARG A 21 16.63 56.52 -15.45
N TRP A 22 16.83 55.61 -14.49
CA TRP A 22 17.75 55.65 -13.33
C TRP A 22 17.25 56.24 -12.00
N GLY A 23 17.23 55.35 -11.01
CA GLY A 23 17.24 55.65 -9.59
C GLY A 23 17.47 54.34 -8.83
N MET A 24 18.72 54.11 -8.43
CA MET A 24 19.13 52.97 -7.60
C MET A 24 18.24 52.81 -6.36
N LEU A 25 17.61 51.64 -6.25
CA LEU A 25 17.24 51.02 -4.97
C LEU A 25 17.58 49.54 -5.10
N GLY A 26 18.89 49.29 -5.09
CA GLY A 26 19.45 47.97 -4.90
C GLY A 26 19.55 47.69 -3.40
N LEU A 27 19.42 46.38 -3.11
CA LEU A 27 19.76 45.65 -1.89
C LEU A 27 18.64 45.45 -0.86
N VAL A 28 18.48 44.15 -0.55
CA VAL A 28 17.76 43.52 0.57
C VAL A 28 16.27 43.20 0.34
N ALA A 29 15.96 42.31 -0.61
CA ALA A 29 14.68 41.58 -0.58
C ALA A 29 14.61 40.29 -1.44
N GLY A 30 15.73 39.61 -1.73
CA GLY A 30 15.69 38.39 -2.52
C GLY A 30 16.83 37.44 -2.19
N LEU A 31 16.48 36.15 -1.99
CA LEU A 31 17.34 34.98 -1.75
C LEU A 31 17.58 34.55 -0.29
N LEU A 32 16.55 34.68 0.55
CA LEU A 32 16.30 33.71 1.64
C LEU A 32 14.90 33.11 1.46
N ALA A 33 14.65 32.50 0.30
CA ALA A 33 13.53 31.60 0.13
C ALA A 33 14.02 30.19 0.47
N GLY A 34 13.70 29.76 1.68
CA GLY A 34 13.96 28.41 2.16
C GLY A 34 13.34 27.36 1.23
N CYS A 35 14.12 26.33 0.92
CA CYS A 35 13.61 25.08 0.35
C CYS A 35 12.85 24.32 1.44
N ALA A 36 11.64 24.78 1.75
CA ALA A 36 10.67 24.08 2.57
C ALA A 36 9.41 23.87 1.74
N GLY A 37 8.92 22.63 1.69
CA GLY A 37 7.54 22.32 1.29
C GLY A 37 7.23 22.41 -0.19
N GLY A 38 7.67 21.42 -0.96
CA GLY A 38 6.96 21.04 -2.19
C GLY A 38 5.96 19.94 -1.86
N GLU A 39 4.74 20.29 -1.45
CA GLU A 39 3.62 19.33 -1.49
C GLU A 39 3.28 19.01 -2.95
N PRO A 40 2.92 17.75 -3.28
CA PRO A 40 2.70 17.35 -4.66
C PRO A 40 1.44 18.00 -5.23
N ARG A 41 1.60 18.70 -6.37
CA ARG A 41 0.48 19.16 -7.18
C ARG A 41 -0.10 17.97 -7.96
N ILE A 42 -1.42 17.81 -7.85
CA ILE A 42 -2.26 16.90 -8.61
C ILE A 42 -2.12 17.26 -10.10
N GLY A 43 -1.29 16.51 -10.83
CA GLY A 43 -1.02 16.79 -12.25
C GLY A 43 -0.12 15.74 -12.92
N ASP A 44 0.81 15.13 -12.19
CA ASP A 44 1.71 14.07 -12.69
C ASP A 44 1.90 12.95 -11.63
N ALA A 45 0.87 12.15 -11.40
CA ALA A 45 0.75 11.24 -10.24
C ALA A 45 1.57 9.91 -10.30
N TYR A 46 2.67 9.87 -11.07
CA TYR A 46 3.71 8.82 -10.94
C TYR A 46 5.10 9.39 -10.70
N THR A 47 5.19 10.69 -10.43
CA THR A 47 6.49 11.30 -10.15
C THR A 47 6.91 10.95 -8.74
N VAL A 48 7.84 10.02 -8.69
CA VAL A 48 8.50 9.62 -7.47
C VAL A 48 9.74 10.50 -7.26
N HIS A 49 9.77 11.23 -6.15
CA HIS A 49 10.95 11.99 -5.74
C HIS A 49 12.00 11.06 -5.13
N THR A 50 13.17 11.00 -5.74
CA THR A 50 14.35 10.36 -5.16
C THR A 50 15.46 11.40 -5.13
N PRO A 51 15.99 11.80 -3.96
CA PRO A 51 17.07 12.79 -3.92
C PRO A 51 18.36 12.30 -4.61
N ILE A 52 18.49 10.98 -4.80
CA ILE A 52 19.63 10.32 -5.44
C ILE A 52 19.34 9.89 -6.90
N TYR A 53 18.08 9.68 -7.29
CA TYR A 53 17.67 9.24 -8.64
C TYR A 53 16.62 10.18 -9.23
N ALA A 54 16.62 10.39 -10.54
CA ALA A 54 15.93 11.54 -11.12
C ALA A 54 14.38 11.40 -11.26
N ASP A 55 13.85 10.17 -11.15
CA ASP A 55 12.43 9.79 -11.06
C ASP A 55 12.32 8.24 -10.96
N ASN A 56 11.17 7.72 -10.52
CA ASN A 56 10.87 6.28 -10.55
C ASN A 56 9.51 6.04 -11.22
N ARG A 57 9.33 4.87 -11.84
CA ARG A 57 8.04 4.43 -12.40
C ARG A 57 7.68 3.04 -11.92
N ILE A 58 6.38 2.79 -11.83
CA ILE A 58 5.84 1.48 -11.51
C ILE A 58 5.44 0.75 -12.80
N PHE A 59 5.84 -0.50 -12.88
CA PHE A 59 5.55 -1.41 -13.98
C PHE A 59 4.80 -2.63 -13.47
N TYR A 60 3.87 -3.13 -14.28
CA TYR A 60 3.24 -4.41 -14.06
C TYR A 60 4.11 -5.51 -14.68
N LEU A 61 4.43 -6.54 -13.90
CA LEU A 61 5.18 -7.70 -14.37
C LEU A 61 4.23 -8.63 -15.11
N LYS A 62 4.19 -8.53 -16.45
CA LYS A 62 3.24 -9.28 -17.25
C LYS A 62 3.46 -10.80 -17.08
N PRO A 63 2.38 -11.60 -16.86
CA PRO A 63 2.47 -13.04 -16.95
C PRO A 63 2.95 -13.42 -18.36
N GLY A 64 3.93 -14.33 -18.46
CA GLY A 64 4.50 -14.75 -19.73
C GLY A 64 5.07 -16.16 -19.64
N ASP A 65 5.31 -16.75 -20.81
CA ASP A 65 5.75 -18.14 -20.97
C ASP A 65 7.19 -18.37 -20.50
N ASP A 66 8.05 -17.34 -20.61
CA ASP A 66 9.38 -17.39 -20.03
C ASP A 66 9.33 -16.94 -18.56
N GLU A 67 9.46 -17.92 -17.67
CA GLU A 67 9.51 -17.65 -16.23
C GLU A 67 10.75 -16.86 -15.82
N ARG A 68 11.84 -16.88 -16.61
CA ARG A 68 13.15 -16.30 -16.25
C ARG A 68 13.28 -14.83 -16.60
N ALA A 69 12.62 -14.38 -17.66
CA ALA A 69 12.64 -12.98 -18.07
C ALA A 69 11.22 -12.54 -18.49
N ARG A 70 10.68 -11.55 -17.79
CA ARG A 70 9.32 -11.05 -18.03
C ARG A 70 9.33 -9.60 -18.44
N VAL A 71 8.45 -9.24 -19.37
CA VAL A 71 8.33 -7.86 -19.85
C VAL A 71 7.68 -6.98 -18.79
N LEU A 72 8.25 -5.79 -18.59
CA LEU A 72 7.70 -4.75 -17.72
C LEU A 72 6.72 -3.89 -18.52
N GLU A 73 5.44 -4.02 -18.22
CA GLU A 73 4.37 -3.21 -18.81
C GLU A 73 4.23 -1.91 -18.00
N GLN A 74 4.14 -0.75 -18.66
CA GLN A 74 3.87 0.49 -17.93
C GLN A 74 2.50 0.39 -17.26
N ALA A 75 2.45 0.66 -15.94
CA ALA A 75 1.19 0.53 -15.19
C ALA A 75 0.09 1.48 -15.70
N GLY A 76 0.46 2.58 -16.37
CA GLY A 76 -0.45 3.58 -16.95
C GLY A 76 -1.14 3.19 -18.26
N ALA A 77 -0.96 1.96 -18.75
CA ALA A 77 -1.71 1.47 -19.91
C ALA A 77 -3.09 0.93 -19.46
N PRO A 78 -4.21 1.45 -19.99
CA PRO A 78 -5.53 0.89 -19.70
C PRO A 78 -5.60 -0.57 -20.18
N ALA A 79 -6.36 -1.41 -19.46
CA ALA A 79 -6.55 -2.82 -19.84
C ALA A 79 -7.07 -2.94 -21.28
N SER A 80 -6.24 -3.51 -22.14
CA SER A 80 -6.44 -3.62 -23.58
C SER A 80 -7.15 -4.92 -23.98
N SER A 81 -7.13 -5.92 -23.11
CA SER A 81 -7.75 -7.24 -23.34
C SER A 81 -8.69 -7.64 -22.21
N ASP A 82 -9.62 -8.55 -22.50
CA ASP A 82 -10.52 -9.07 -21.46
C ASP A 82 -9.77 -9.87 -20.38
N ALA A 83 -8.66 -10.52 -20.74
CA ALA A 83 -7.78 -11.18 -19.77
C ALA A 83 -7.14 -10.16 -18.80
N GLU A 84 -6.73 -8.98 -19.28
CA GLU A 84 -6.22 -7.91 -18.41
C GLU A 84 -7.31 -7.32 -17.51
N ARG A 85 -8.55 -7.24 -17.99
CA ARG A 85 -9.69 -6.80 -17.17
C ARG A 85 -10.02 -7.80 -16.06
N GLN A 86 -9.85 -9.10 -16.30
CA GLN A 86 -10.04 -10.14 -15.28
C GLN A 86 -9.00 -10.05 -14.16
N LEU A 87 -7.82 -9.49 -14.44
CA LEU A 87 -6.80 -9.24 -13.43
C LEU A 87 -7.09 -7.99 -12.60
N ALA A 88 -8.00 -7.10 -13.03
CA ALA A 88 -8.35 -5.93 -12.25
C ALA A 88 -8.93 -6.35 -10.90
N VAL A 89 -8.51 -5.67 -9.82
CA VAL A 89 -9.09 -5.92 -8.50
C VAL A 89 -10.56 -5.48 -8.53
N PRO A 90 -11.52 -6.35 -8.17
CA PRO A 90 -12.93 -5.96 -8.16
C PRO A 90 -13.24 -5.06 -6.97
N ALA A 91 -14.24 -4.19 -7.13
CA ALA A 91 -14.80 -3.43 -6.01
C ALA A 91 -15.29 -4.38 -4.90
N ASN A 92 -15.15 -3.96 -3.65
CA ASN A 92 -15.48 -4.74 -2.44
C ASN A 92 -14.65 -6.01 -2.22
N ALA A 93 -13.65 -6.30 -3.06
CA ALA A 93 -12.70 -7.37 -2.79
C ALA A 93 -11.77 -6.98 -1.63
N PRO A 94 -11.27 -7.95 -0.85
CA PRO A 94 -10.14 -7.71 0.02
C PRO A 94 -8.93 -7.31 -0.84
N LEU A 95 -8.17 -6.32 -0.38
CA LEU A 95 -7.00 -5.82 -1.07
C LEU A 95 -5.83 -5.84 -0.10
N SER A 96 -4.81 -6.62 -0.46
CA SER A 96 -3.54 -6.74 0.25
C SER A 96 -2.43 -6.29 -0.69
N ILE A 97 -1.64 -5.31 -0.27
CA ILE A 97 -0.42 -4.90 -0.96
C ILE A 97 0.76 -5.25 -0.07
N MET A 98 1.64 -6.08 -0.60
CA MET A 98 2.82 -6.59 0.08
C MET A 98 4.07 -6.12 -0.63
N MET A 99 5.01 -5.59 0.11
CA MET A 99 6.35 -5.36 -0.39
C MET A 99 7.21 -6.60 -0.10
N ARG A 100 7.83 -7.13 -1.14
CA ARG A 100 8.63 -8.37 -1.05
C ARG A 100 10.10 -8.05 -0.81
N SER A 101 10.64 -7.14 -1.60
CA SER A 101 12.03 -6.76 -1.51
C SER A 101 12.30 -5.38 -2.09
N VAL A 102 13.43 -4.80 -1.68
CA VAL A 102 14.03 -3.62 -2.29
C VAL A 102 15.50 -3.92 -2.55
N GLU A 103 15.92 -3.72 -3.79
CA GLU A 103 17.30 -3.80 -4.22
C GLU A 103 17.89 -2.40 -4.30
N ILE A 104 19.07 -2.25 -3.69
CA ILE A 104 19.79 -0.99 -3.65
C ILE A 104 21.10 -1.17 -4.42
N PRO A 105 21.29 -0.45 -5.53
CA PRO A 105 22.42 -0.65 -6.42
C PRO A 105 23.73 -0.18 -5.78
N ALA A 106 24.83 -0.82 -6.16
CA ALA A 106 26.17 -0.37 -5.86
C ALA A 106 26.49 0.99 -6.50
N LEU A 107 27.37 1.76 -5.86
CA LEU A 107 27.86 3.05 -6.38
C LEU A 107 28.60 2.93 -7.71
N LYS A 108 28.99 1.72 -8.11
CA LYS A 108 29.63 1.45 -9.40
C LYS A 108 28.83 0.38 -10.14
N ASP A 109 28.65 0.57 -11.44
CA ASP A 109 28.11 -0.48 -12.29
C ASP A 109 29.14 -1.61 -12.53
N ALA A 110 28.72 -2.66 -13.25
CA ALA A 110 29.59 -3.79 -13.59
C ALA A 110 30.83 -3.40 -14.40
N ALA A 111 30.84 -2.22 -15.04
CA ALA A 111 31.98 -1.69 -15.78
C ALA A 111 32.88 -0.79 -14.90
N GLY A 112 32.56 -0.63 -13.61
CA GLY A 112 33.32 0.18 -12.66
C GLY A 112 33.04 1.68 -12.76
N VAL A 113 32.05 2.10 -13.55
CA VAL A 113 31.66 3.51 -13.70
C VAL A 113 30.85 3.93 -12.48
N LYS A 114 31.20 5.08 -11.89
CA LYS A 114 30.43 5.65 -10.77
C LYS A 114 29.01 6.00 -11.22
N THR A 115 28.03 5.40 -10.58
CA THR A 115 26.60 5.68 -10.69
C THR A 115 26.13 6.43 -9.43
N ALA A 116 24.82 6.48 -9.20
CA ALA A 116 24.32 6.65 -7.84
C ALA A 116 24.14 5.28 -7.20
N GLY A 117 24.61 5.14 -5.97
CA GLY A 117 24.46 3.95 -5.15
C GLY A 117 25.19 4.10 -3.82
N ILE A 118 25.46 2.98 -3.17
CA ILE A 118 26.21 2.94 -1.91
C ILE A 118 27.62 2.37 -2.13
N ASP A 119 28.60 2.97 -1.46
CA ASP A 119 29.97 2.50 -1.41
C ASP A 119 30.17 1.68 -0.13
N GLY A 120 30.34 0.36 -0.27
CA GLY A 120 30.53 -0.54 0.86
C GLY A 120 29.27 -0.81 1.71
N PRO A 121 29.43 -1.47 2.87
CA PRO A 121 28.30 -1.86 3.72
C PRO A 121 27.58 -0.66 4.34
N ALA A 122 26.25 -0.68 4.35
CA ALA A 122 25.41 0.37 4.95
C ALA A 122 24.32 -0.18 5.87
N ASP A 123 23.86 0.67 6.79
CA ASP A 123 22.73 0.41 7.67
C ASP A 123 21.49 1.08 7.08
N TYR A 124 20.40 0.32 6.89
CA TYR A 124 19.16 0.81 6.28
C TYR A 124 17.98 0.73 7.22
N ALA A 125 17.19 1.80 7.25
CA ALA A 125 15.86 1.83 7.83
C ALA A 125 14.82 2.01 6.72
N VAL A 126 13.77 1.19 6.74
CA VAL A 126 12.62 1.32 5.83
C VAL A 126 11.45 1.91 6.60
N ILE A 127 10.92 3.00 6.05
CA ILE A 127 9.84 3.79 6.63
C ILE A 127 8.64 3.69 5.69
N LEU A 128 7.49 3.32 6.24
CA LEU A 128 6.22 3.32 5.55
C LEU A 128 5.40 4.52 6.01
N ASP A 129 4.86 5.27 5.05
CA ASP A 129 3.88 6.32 5.31
C ASP A 129 2.49 5.76 5.17
N ILE A 130 1.73 5.89 6.25
CA ILE A 130 0.38 5.38 6.37
C ILE A 130 -0.53 6.58 6.55
N ALA A 131 -1.59 6.66 5.76
CA ALA A 131 -2.64 7.64 5.96
C ALA A 131 -3.29 7.34 7.33
N ALA A 132 -2.99 8.16 8.33
CA ALA A 132 -3.33 7.88 9.72
C ALA A 132 -4.58 8.61 10.21
N LYS A 133 -5.08 9.56 9.41
CA LYS A 133 -6.19 10.43 9.79
C LYS A 133 -7.07 10.78 8.58
N ASP A 134 -8.34 11.01 8.85
CA ASP A 134 -9.35 11.43 7.86
C ASP A 134 -9.05 12.82 7.24
N ASP A 135 -8.10 13.58 7.82
CA ASP A 135 -7.61 14.87 7.31
C ASP A 135 -6.55 14.74 6.20
N GLY A 136 -6.16 13.52 5.85
CA GLY A 136 -5.15 13.24 4.82
C GLY A 136 -3.69 13.32 5.32
N SER A 137 -3.47 13.50 6.62
CA SER A 137 -2.11 13.49 7.19
C SER A 137 -1.55 12.06 7.29
N ASN A 138 -0.29 11.92 6.86
CA ASN A 138 0.44 10.65 6.92
C ASN A 138 1.22 10.56 8.23
N GLN A 139 1.20 9.39 8.87
CA GLN A 139 2.16 9.02 9.89
C GLN A 139 3.20 8.07 9.32
N SER A 140 4.44 8.26 9.73
CA SER A 140 5.59 7.50 9.26
C SER A 140 5.97 6.46 10.31
N ILE A 141 6.11 5.20 9.92
CA ILE A 141 6.49 4.11 10.81
C ILE A 141 7.71 3.37 10.26
N VAL A 142 8.70 3.06 11.09
CA VAL A 142 9.79 2.16 10.71
C VAL A 142 9.27 0.72 10.68
N VAL A 143 9.33 0.09 9.52
CA VAL A 143 8.82 -1.27 9.27
C VAL A 143 9.93 -2.29 9.10
N TRP A 144 11.15 -1.83 8.84
CA TRP A 144 12.33 -2.68 8.72
C TRP A 144 13.58 -1.92 9.11
N TYR A 145 14.54 -2.62 9.72
CA TYR A 145 15.87 -2.10 9.98
C TYR A 145 16.89 -3.22 9.82
N GLN A 146 17.97 -2.96 9.09
CA GLN A 146 19.04 -3.94 8.86
C GLN A 146 20.39 -3.25 8.80
N ARG A 147 21.41 -3.90 9.37
CA ARG A 147 22.77 -3.38 9.46
C ARG A 147 23.74 -4.10 8.53
N GLY A 148 24.79 -3.39 8.10
CA GLY A 148 25.91 -3.96 7.34
C GLY A 148 25.50 -4.59 6.00
N VAL A 149 24.45 -4.06 5.38
CA VAL A 149 23.93 -4.54 4.10
C VAL A 149 24.94 -4.20 3.01
N GLN A 150 25.36 -5.22 2.27
CA GLN A 150 26.35 -5.06 1.20
C GLN A 150 25.73 -4.33 -0.01
N PRO A 151 26.54 -3.65 -0.83
CA PRO A 151 26.08 -3.18 -2.14
C PRO A 151 25.47 -4.33 -2.96
N ASP A 152 24.41 -4.05 -3.72
CA ASP A 152 23.63 -5.02 -4.50
C ASP A 152 22.92 -6.12 -3.69
N GLN A 153 22.98 -6.08 -2.35
CA GLN A 153 22.21 -6.96 -1.51
C GLN A 153 20.76 -6.49 -1.43
N SER A 154 19.83 -7.40 -1.77
CA SER A 154 18.40 -7.18 -1.62
C SER A 154 17.99 -7.12 -0.15
N LEU A 155 17.26 -6.08 0.25
CA LEU A 155 16.50 -6.03 1.48
C LEU A 155 15.25 -6.89 1.27
N ASN A 156 15.20 -8.08 1.87
CA ASN A 156 14.09 -9.03 1.68
C ASN A 156 13.16 -9.00 2.90
N PHE A 157 11.90 -8.63 2.68
CA PHE A 157 10.96 -8.28 3.75
C PHE A 157 10.00 -9.42 4.12
N SER A 158 10.23 -10.65 3.67
CA SER A 158 9.35 -11.80 3.96
C SER A 158 7.84 -11.51 3.73
N ASN A 159 7.53 -10.73 2.68
CA ASN A 159 6.19 -10.21 2.34
C ASN A 159 5.60 -9.22 3.37
N LEU A 160 6.32 -8.15 3.66
CA LEU A 160 5.84 -7.05 4.49
C LEU A 160 4.53 -6.47 3.93
N LEU A 161 3.47 -6.53 4.73
CA LEU A 161 2.18 -5.92 4.39
C LEU A 161 2.25 -4.39 4.54
N VAL A 162 2.07 -3.68 3.43
CA VAL A 162 2.14 -2.21 3.38
C VAL A 162 0.76 -1.54 3.26
N TYR A 163 -0.24 -2.26 2.76
CA TYR A 163 -1.62 -1.79 2.72
C TYR A 163 -2.57 -2.97 2.82
N TYR A 164 -3.62 -2.84 3.63
CA TYR A 164 -4.69 -3.82 3.71
C TYR A 164 -6.04 -3.16 3.94
N VAL A 165 -7.02 -3.56 3.14
CA VAL A 165 -8.44 -3.28 3.40
C VAL A 165 -9.25 -4.53 3.09
N GLN A 166 -10.24 -4.80 3.93
CA GLN A 166 -11.09 -5.99 3.78
C GLN A 166 -12.12 -5.81 2.66
N ARG A 167 -12.57 -4.58 2.43
CA ARG A 167 -13.42 -4.22 1.30
C ARG A 167 -12.85 -2.96 0.66
N TRP A 168 -12.31 -3.11 -0.54
CA TRP A 168 -11.80 -1.96 -1.26
C TRP A 168 -12.92 -1.14 -1.89
N ASP A 169 -13.01 0.14 -1.54
CA ASP A 169 -13.87 1.13 -2.22
C ASP A 169 -13.16 1.64 -3.48
N GLU A 170 -13.74 1.37 -4.64
CA GLU A 170 -13.16 1.74 -5.95
C GLU A 170 -13.03 3.24 -6.16
N ARG A 171 -13.69 4.07 -5.34
CA ARG A 171 -13.59 5.53 -5.36
C ARG A 171 -12.34 6.04 -4.65
N VAL A 172 -11.75 5.22 -3.78
CA VAL A 172 -10.57 5.56 -2.99
C VAL A 172 -9.39 4.71 -3.48
N ALA A 173 -8.55 5.33 -4.30
CA ALA A 173 -7.35 4.68 -4.82
C ALA A 173 -6.38 4.37 -3.68
N PRO A 174 -5.92 3.11 -3.51
CA PRO A 174 -4.89 2.79 -2.52
C PRO A 174 -3.65 3.63 -2.80
N SER A 175 -3.17 4.30 -1.74
CA SER A 175 -1.94 5.06 -1.75
C SER A 175 -1.04 4.58 -0.63
N PHE A 176 0.23 4.37 -0.95
CA PHE A 176 1.26 4.08 0.04
C PHE A 176 2.56 4.72 -0.42
N ARG A 177 3.34 5.21 0.53
CA ARG A 177 4.67 5.75 0.27
C ARG A 177 5.69 5.04 1.14
N LEU A 178 6.76 4.58 0.51
CA LEU A 178 7.83 3.86 1.18
C LEU A 178 9.14 4.59 0.99
N ARG A 179 9.86 4.80 2.08
CA ARG A 179 11.14 5.48 2.12
C ARG A 179 12.21 4.54 2.65
N VAL A 180 13.31 4.41 1.93
CA VAL A 180 14.50 3.68 2.36
C VAL A 180 15.58 4.70 2.69
N MET A 181 15.99 4.71 3.95
CA MET A 181 16.95 5.63 4.52
C MET A 181 18.25 4.89 4.81
N ASP A 182 19.36 5.40 4.29
CA ASP A 182 20.70 5.06 4.73
C ASP A 182 20.97 5.83 6.03
N VAL A 183 21.03 5.08 7.13
CA VAL A 183 21.21 5.55 8.50
C VAL A 183 22.59 5.18 9.04
N THR A 184 23.54 4.85 8.16
CA THR A 184 24.92 4.47 8.52
C THR A 184 25.62 5.57 9.34
N THR A 185 25.27 6.82 9.09
CA THR A 185 25.84 7.99 9.77
C THR A 185 25.13 8.33 11.09
N GLU A 186 24.08 7.60 11.47
CA GLU A 186 23.33 7.83 12.70
C GLU A 186 24.21 7.53 13.92
N ARG A 187 24.38 8.53 14.78
CA ARG A 187 25.21 8.44 15.99
C ARG A 187 24.38 8.54 17.27
N ASN A 188 23.12 8.93 17.17
CA ASN A 188 22.26 9.05 18.32
C ASN A 188 21.91 7.65 18.87
N ALA A 189 22.36 7.38 20.10
CA ALA A 189 22.14 6.10 20.78
C ALA A 189 20.65 5.79 21.02
N GLU A 190 19.81 6.81 21.20
CA GLU A 190 18.37 6.65 21.34
C GLU A 190 17.73 6.20 20.03
N THR A 191 18.06 6.86 18.91
CA THR A 191 17.59 6.48 17.57
C THR A 191 18.01 5.04 17.22
N LEU A 192 19.27 4.68 17.48
CA LEU A 192 19.77 3.34 17.21
C LEU A 192 19.06 2.26 18.06
N ARG A 193 18.80 2.55 19.35
CA ARG A 193 18.01 1.64 20.21
C ARG A 193 16.57 1.51 19.73
N ALA A 194 15.96 2.61 19.29
CA ALA A 194 14.59 2.59 18.76
C ALA A 194 14.52 1.76 17.47
N LEU A 195 15.47 1.92 16.55
CA LEU A 195 15.59 1.14 15.32
C LEU A 195 15.79 -0.36 15.58
N GLN A 196 16.70 -0.71 16.51
CA GLN A 196 16.92 -2.12 16.89
C GLN A 196 15.67 -2.77 17.48
N ARG A 197 14.87 -2.01 18.26
CA ARG A 197 13.60 -2.50 18.80
C ARG A 197 12.51 -2.59 17.74
N ALA A 198 12.48 -1.67 16.77
CA ALA A 198 11.53 -1.66 15.67
C ALA A 198 11.73 -2.84 14.69
N GLN A 199 12.93 -3.41 14.61
CA GLN A 199 13.24 -4.59 13.78
C GLN A 199 12.31 -5.79 14.05
N GLY A 200 11.71 -5.90 15.25
CA GLY A 200 10.75 -6.94 15.59
C GLY A 200 9.29 -6.70 15.15
N VAL A 201 8.96 -5.53 14.59
CA VAL A 201 7.59 -5.13 14.19
C VAL A 201 7.23 -5.58 12.75
N ALA A 202 8.22 -6.11 12.03
CA ALA A 202 8.23 -6.28 10.57
C ALA A 202 7.11 -7.15 9.94
N ASN A 203 6.37 -7.97 10.69
CA ASN A 203 5.45 -8.94 10.08
C ASN A 203 4.01 -8.44 9.84
N GLY A 204 3.67 -7.17 10.11
CA GLY A 204 2.27 -6.73 9.99
C GLY A 204 1.97 -5.23 10.18
N ALA A 205 2.84 -4.32 9.74
CA ALA A 205 2.70 -2.89 10.02
C ALA A 205 1.37 -2.26 9.56
N ALA A 206 0.82 -2.66 8.40
CA ALA A 206 -0.42 -2.05 7.88
C ALA A 206 -1.68 -2.41 8.66
N SER A 207 -1.73 -3.56 9.35
CA SER A 207 -2.86 -3.90 10.22
C SER A 207 -2.77 -3.19 11.58
N LEU A 208 -1.55 -2.87 12.03
CA LEU A 208 -1.26 -2.24 13.32
C LEU A 208 -1.46 -0.72 13.31
N ALA A 209 -1.22 -0.04 12.21
CA ALA A 209 -1.28 1.44 12.13
C ALA A 209 -2.69 2.03 12.13
N ASN A 210 -3.72 1.21 11.84
CA ASN A 210 -5.12 1.64 11.81
C ASN A 210 -5.81 1.56 13.18
N ASN A 211 -5.07 1.32 14.27
CA ASN A 211 -5.63 1.17 15.60
C ASN A 211 -4.97 2.15 16.58
N PRO A 212 -5.70 3.06 17.24
CA PRO A 212 -5.10 4.04 18.15
C PRO A 212 -4.52 3.46 19.47
N LEU A 213 -4.65 2.15 19.72
CA LEU A 213 -4.15 1.46 20.93
C LEU A 213 -2.98 0.52 20.64
N VAL A 214 -2.06 0.92 19.75
CA VAL A 214 -0.98 0.04 19.31
C VAL A 214 0.04 -0.26 20.41
N SER A 215 0.49 -1.52 20.46
CA SER A 215 1.58 -2.06 21.28
C SER A 215 2.75 -1.06 21.47
N PRO A 216 3.41 -1.03 22.65
CA PRO A 216 4.60 -0.20 22.90
C PRO A 216 5.68 -0.29 21.80
N LEU A 217 5.81 -1.44 21.13
CA LEU A 217 6.76 -1.66 20.04
C LEU A 217 6.44 -0.82 18.79
N VAL A 218 5.16 -0.53 18.52
CA VAL A 218 4.75 0.30 17.39
C VAL A 218 4.91 1.79 17.70
N GLY A 219 4.65 2.21 18.94
CA GLY A 219 5.04 3.55 19.40
C GLY A 219 6.54 3.81 19.21
N VAL A 220 7.38 2.84 19.56
CA VAL A 220 8.83 2.90 19.31
C VAL A 220 9.15 3.02 17.81
N ALA A 221 8.40 2.35 16.93
CA ALA A 221 8.59 2.42 15.49
C ALA A 221 8.18 3.77 14.87
N PHE A 222 7.13 4.42 15.40
CA PHE A 222 6.76 5.79 15.03
C PHE A 222 7.83 6.79 15.48
N THR A 223 8.26 6.73 16.75
CA THR A 223 9.34 7.59 17.26
C THR A 223 10.64 7.36 16.48
N ALA A 224 10.98 6.11 16.15
CA ALA A 224 12.15 5.81 15.34
C ALA A 224 12.07 6.48 13.95
N ALA A 225 10.90 6.48 13.31
CA ALA A 225 10.71 7.13 12.01
C ALA A 225 10.91 8.64 12.11
N GLU A 226 10.32 9.28 13.13
CA GLU A 226 10.48 10.72 13.37
C GLU A 226 11.95 11.08 13.60
N LEU A 227 12.66 10.34 14.45
CA LEU A 227 14.07 10.57 14.74
C LEU A 227 14.97 10.38 13.51
N VAL A 228 14.72 9.33 12.72
CA VAL A 228 15.48 9.08 11.48
C VAL A 228 15.24 10.19 10.46
N LEU A 229 14.00 10.63 10.29
CA LEU A 229 13.63 11.69 9.33
C LEU A 229 14.11 13.07 9.76
N ALA A 230 14.18 13.34 11.07
CA ALA A 230 14.65 14.62 11.61
C ALA A 230 16.17 14.81 11.44
N ASN A 231 16.94 13.72 11.38
CA ASN A 231 18.39 13.81 11.22
C ASN A 231 18.79 14.02 9.75
N GLN A 232 19.18 15.24 9.41
CA GLN A 232 19.63 15.63 8.06
C GLN A 232 20.91 14.91 7.58
N ARG A 233 21.64 14.24 8.47
CA ARG A 233 22.81 13.42 8.09
C ARG A 233 22.41 12.05 7.53
N ASN A 234 21.19 11.59 7.83
CA ASN A 234 20.66 10.39 7.24
C ASN A 234 20.32 10.67 5.77
N ARG A 235 20.66 9.72 4.90
CA ARG A 235 20.52 9.90 3.46
C ARG A 235 19.33 9.12 2.97
N MET A 236 18.37 9.79 2.35
CA MET A 236 17.25 9.12 1.68
C MET A 236 17.73 8.48 0.38
N VAL A 237 17.66 7.16 0.33
CA VAL A 237 18.12 6.34 -0.81
C VAL A 237 17.00 6.15 -1.79
N LEU A 238 15.83 5.75 -1.27
CA LEU A 238 14.62 5.58 -2.04
C LEU A 238 13.47 6.24 -1.32
N ASP A 239 12.56 6.76 -2.10
CA ASP A 239 11.30 7.31 -1.63
C ASP A 239 10.35 7.14 -2.78
N TYR A 240 9.41 6.20 -2.67
CA TYR A 240 8.43 5.96 -3.72
C TYR A 240 7.02 6.01 -3.18
N SER A 241 6.18 6.75 -3.91
CA SER A 241 4.75 6.86 -3.67
C SER A 241 4.04 6.17 -4.83
N VAL A 242 3.18 5.21 -4.50
CA VAL A 242 2.38 4.48 -5.48
C VAL A 242 0.93 4.78 -5.23
N GLN A 243 0.22 5.10 -6.32
CA GLN A 243 -1.23 5.21 -6.34
C GLN A 243 -1.75 4.48 -7.58
N LEU A 244 -2.64 3.52 -7.36
CA LEU A 244 -3.23 2.68 -8.41
C LEU A 244 -4.75 2.80 -8.34
N TYR A 245 -5.42 2.79 -9.48
CA TYR A 245 -6.82 3.16 -9.62
C TYR A 245 -7.68 2.00 -10.08
N SER A 246 -8.98 2.08 -9.81
CA SER A 246 -9.99 1.14 -10.31
C SER A 246 -10.16 1.21 -11.81
N GLN A 247 -10.68 0.12 -12.38
CA GLN A 247 -11.03 0.06 -13.79
C GLN A 247 -12.02 1.18 -14.17
N SER A 248 -12.99 1.47 -13.30
CA SER A 248 -13.97 2.54 -13.49
C SER A 248 -13.30 3.92 -13.53
N ALA A 249 -12.39 4.22 -12.59
CA ALA A 249 -11.64 5.47 -12.57
C ALA A 249 -10.72 5.64 -13.80
N VAL A 250 -10.01 4.58 -14.20
CA VAL A 250 -9.15 4.60 -15.40
C VAL A 250 -9.98 4.86 -16.65
N SER A 251 -11.13 4.19 -16.82
CA SER A 251 -12.01 4.40 -17.97
C SER A 251 -12.64 5.80 -18.03
N GLN A 252 -12.81 6.48 -16.89
CA GLN A 252 -13.38 7.83 -16.82
C GLN A 252 -12.34 8.96 -16.93
N SER A 253 -11.05 8.63 -16.94
CA SER A 253 -9.93 9.58 -16.80
C SER A 253 -9.65 10.48 -18.01
N ALA A 254 -10.45 10.38 -19.09
CA ALA A 254 -10.42 11.24 -20.28
C ALA A 254 -9.03 11.49 -20.90
N GLY A 255 -8.13 10.48 -20.86
CA GLY A 255 -6.78 10.56 -21.42
C GLY A 255 -5.67 10.85 -20.40
N SER A 256 -6.00 10.95 -19.11
CA SER A 256 -4.99 10.88 -18.05
C SER A 256 -4.48 9.44 -17.96
N ASN A 257 -3.16 9.22 -17.96
CA ASN A 257 -2.58 7.88 -17.87
C ASN A 257 -2.74 7.32 -16.44
N LEU A 258 -3.96 7.00 -16.00
CA LEU A 258 -4.22 6.38 -14.70
C LEU A 258 -3.85 4.89 -14.72
N GLY A 259 -3.18 4.44 -13.67
CA GLY A 259 -2.56 3.14 -13.59
C GLY A 259 -3.55 2.17 -12.99
N LEU A 260 -3.87 1.10 -13.71
CA LEU A 260 -4.87 0.15 -13.27
C LEU A 260 -4.34 -0.71 -12.12
N LEU A 261 -5.12 -0.82 -11.05
CA LEU A 261 -4.90 -1.77 -9.98
C LEU A 261 -5.28 -3.19 -10.45
N LYS A 262 -4.26 -3.97 -10.77
CA LYS A 262 -4.32 -5.38 -11.19
C LYS A 262 -3.77 -6.27 -10.06
N GLN A 263 -4.29 -7.48 -9.94
CA GLN A 263 -3.66 -8.53 -9.14
C GLN A 263 -2.37 -8.97 -9.80
N GLY A 264 -1.33 -9.25 -9.01
CA GLY A 264 -0.05 -9.74 -9.50
C GLY A 264 1.14 -9.01 -8.92
N THR A 265 2.24 -8.99 -9.68
CA THR A 265 3.51 -8.40 -9.23
C THR A 265 3.79 -7.12 -9.98
N TYR A 266 4.19 -6.10 -9.25
CA TYR A 266 4.64 -4.82 -9.75
C TYR A 266 6.12 -4.64 -9.42
N VAL A 267 6.82 -3.98 -10.32
CA VAL A 267 8.23 -3.62 -10.17
C VAL A 267 8.32 -2.11 -10.22
N VAL A 268 8.77 -1.49 -9.15
CA VAL A 268 9.12 -0.07 -9.13
C VAL A 268 10.58 0.04 -9.55
N VAL A 269 10.83 0.79 -10.62
CA VAL A 269 12.15 0.94 -11.22
C VAL A 269 12.54 2.42 -11.17
N GLY A 270 13.77 2.69 -10.73
CA GLY A 270 14.35 4.03 -10.81
C GLY A 270 15.04 4.34 -12.13
N ARG A 271 15.16 5.62 -12.45
CA ARG A 271 15.97 6.07 -13.59
C ARG A 271 17.44 6.17 -13.22
N PRO A 272 18.37 5.68 -14.06
CA PRO A 272 19.79 5.96 -13.89
C PRO A 272 20.06 7.47 -13.82
N VAL A 273 21.03 7.90 -13.02
CA VAL A 273 21.36 9.34 -12.84
C VAL A 273 21.71 10.03 -14.16
N ALA A 274 22.49 9.35 -15.00
CA ALA A 274 22.87 9.85 -16.32
C ALA A 274 21.74 9.70 -17.37
N GLY A 275 20.62 9.06 -17.00
CA GLY A 275 19.51 8.78 -17.90
C GLY A 275 18.67 10.03 -18.20
N THR A 276 18.33 10.20 -19.48
CA THR A 276 17.36 11.21 -19.93
C THR A 276 15.92 10.71 -19.74
N ARG A 277 14.92 11.59 -19.86
CA ARG A 277 13.50 11.21 -19.77
C ARG A 277 13.09 10.13 -20.78
N GLY A 278 13.77 10.03 -21.93
CA GLY A 278 13.55 8.99 -22.93
C GLY A 278 13.90 7.58 -22.45
N PHE A 279 14.54 7.42 -21.28
CA PHE A 279 14.74 6.13 -20.63
C PHE A 279 13.44 5.34 -20.49
N TRP A 280 12.33 6.03 -20.21
CA TRP A 280 11.04 5.38 -19.96
C TRP A 280 10.32 4.90 -21.21
N GLU A 281 10.79 5.29 -22.40
CA GLU A 281 10.24 4.84 -23.68
C GLU A 281 10.79 3.45 -24.07
N LYS A 282 11.78 2.95 -23.33
CA LYS A 282 12.40 1.65 -23.57
C LYS A 282 11.52 0.49 -23.09
N ALA A 283 11.60 -0.62 -23.81
CA ALA A 283 11.01 -1.89 -23.41
C ALA A 283 11.92 -2.60 -22.40
N LEU A 284 11.66 -2.39 -21.11
CA LEU A 284 12.41 -3.01 -20.02
C LEU A 284 11.93 -4.44 -19.78
N THR A 285 12.84 -5.31 -19.38
CA THR A 285 12.52 -6.67 -18.91
C THR A 285 13.02 -6.88 -17.50
N TYR A 286 12.42 -7.80 -16.78
CA TYR A 286 12.77 -8.16 -15.41
C TYR A 286 13.19 -9.62 -15.36
N ASN A 287 14.40 -9.86 -14.90
CA ASN A 287 14.92 -11.20 -14.67
C ASN A 287 14.47 -11.68 -13.29
N THR A 288 13.57 -12.67 -13.26
CA THR A 288 12.98 -13.17 -12.00
C THR A 288 13.96 -14.01 -11.17
N ARG A 289 15.04 -14.52 -11.78
CA ARG A 289 16.06 -15.32 -11.10
C ARG A 289 17.09 -14.44 -10.40
N THR A 290 17.50 -13.35 -11.04
CA THR A 290 18.49 -12.42 -10.50
C THR A 290 17.87 -11.18 -9.87
N ASN A 291 16.54 -11.00 -9.99
CA ASN A 291 15.77 -9.83 -9.58
C ASN A 291 16.21 -8.49 -10.19
N GLN A 292 16.95 -8.55 -11.30
CA GLN A 292 17.46 -7.37 -11.97
C GLN A 292 16.56 -6.91 -13.11
N VAL A 293 16.45 -5.59 -13.26
CA VAL A 293 15.87 -4.97 -14.45
C VAL A 293 16.92 -4.94 -15.55
N MET A 294 16.51 -5.27 -16.78
CA MET A 294 17.38 -5.37 -17.94
C MET A 294 16.91 -4.42 -19.04
N ASP A 295 17.86 -3.78 -19.71
CA ASP A 295 17.68 -3.08 -20.99
C ASP A 295 18.29 -3.95 -22.09
N GLY A 296 17.44 -4.69 -22.80
CA GLY A 296 17.86 -5.80 -23.64
C GLY A 296 18.57 -6.89 -22.81
N ALA A 297 19.86 -7.13 -23.09
CA ALA A 297 20.67 -8.10 -22.36
C ALA A 297 21.52 -7.50 -21.24
N ALA A 298 21.53 -6.17 -21.08
CA ALA A 298 22.35 -5.49 -20.09
C ALA A 298 21.58 -5.26 -18.78
N PRO A 299 22.12 -5.66 -17.62
CA PRO A 299 21.51 -5.35 -16.34
C PRO A 299 21.63 -3.84 -16.05
N LEU A 300 20.55 -3.27 -15.53
CA LEU A 300 20.51 -1.88 -15.12
C LEU A 300 20.93 -1.74 -13.66
N ASN A 301 21.89 -0.84 -13.41
CA ASN A 301 22.30 -0.49 -12.05
C ASN A 301 21.37 0.58 -11.46
N VAL A 302 20.14 0.18 -11.13
CA VAL A 302 19.08 1.06 -10.63
C VAL A 302 18.38 0.42 -9.43
N PRO A 303 17.82 1.24 -8.52
CA PRO A 303 17.02 0.69 -7.44
C PRO A 303 15.75 0.06 -7.99
N THR A 304 15.40 -1.08 -7.39
CA THR A 304 14.26 -1.89 -7.81
C THR A 304 13.49 -2.34 -6.58
N ALA A 305 12.18 -2.07 -6.54
CA ALA A 305 11.30 -2.58 -5.48
C ALA A 305 10.27 -3.55 -6.06
N LEU A 306 10.08 -4.69 -5.39
CA LEU A 306 9.13 -5.71 -5.77
C LEU A 306 7.89 -5.63 -4.88
N VAL A 307 6.75 -5.34 -5.50
CA VAL A 307 5.46 -5.20 -4.83
C VAL A 307 4.50 -6.27 -5.36
N SER A 308 3.74 -6.91 -4.49
CA SER A 308 2.68 -7.82 -4.86
C SER A 308 1.34 -7.30 -4.41
N VAL A 309 0.39 -7.28 -5.34
CA VAL A 309 -1.01 -6.95 -5.10
C VAL A 309 -1.80 -8.25 -5.17
N GLY A 310 -2.57 -8.54 -4.14
CA GLY A 310 -3.43 -9.70 -4.13
C GLY A 310 -4.73 -9.47 -3.40
N THR A 311 -5.69 -10.35 -3.67
CA THR A 311 -7.01 -10.36 -3.04
C THR A 311 -7.13 -11.53 -2.07
N PHE A 312 -6.12 -11.73 -1.23
CA PHE A 312 -6.07 -12.83 -0.28
C PHE A 312 -6.08 -12.32 1.17
N GLU A 313 -6.81 -13.04 2.03
CA GLU A 313 -7.03 -12.73 3.43
C GLU A 313 -6.04 -13.47 4.34
N SER A 314 -4.74 -13.40 4.05
CA SER A 314 -3.73 -14.06 4.89
C SER A 314 -3.39 -13.28 6.16
N ILE A 315 -4.16 -12.24 6.48
CA ILE A 315 -3.99 -11.38 7.65
C ILE A 315 -5.26 -11.50 8.47
N VAL A 316 -5.10 -11.69 9.78
CA VAL A 316 -6.19 -11.63 10.75
C VAL A 316 -7.04 -10.39 10.44
N PRO A 317 -8.34 -10.52 10.13
CA PRO A 317 -9.19 -9.41 9.73
C PRO A 317 -9.10 -8.24 10.72
N LYS A 318 -9.24 -7.01 10.21
CA LYS A 318 -9.18 -5.80 11.04
C LYS A 318 -10.14 -5.90 12.22
N SER A 319 -11.36 -6.41 12.03
CA SER A 319 -12.32 -6.63 13.11
C SER A 319 -11.80 -7.51 14.25
N VAL A 320 -11.13 -8.61 13.91
CA VAL A 320 -10.55 -9.55 14.88
C VAL A 320 -9.40 -8.89 15.62
N LEU A 321 -8.55 -8.15 14.90
CA LEU A 321 -7.44 -7.41 15.50
C LEU A 321 -7.95 -6.32 16.46
N GLU A 322 -8.93 -5.52 16.05
CA GLU A 322 -9.52 -4.45 16.87
C GLU A 322 -10.17 -5.00 18.13
N LYS A 323 -10.93 -6.10 18.03
CA LYS A 323 -11.54 -6.75 19.19
C LYS A 323 -10.50 -7.33 20.14
N SER A 324 -9.40 -7.88 19.61
CA SER A 324 -8.27 -8.39 20.41
C SER A 324 -7.57 -7.26 21.18
N VAL A 325 -7.35 -6.12 20.51
CA VAL A 325 -6.78 -4.93 21.13
C VAL A 325 -7.72 -4.34 22.18
N ALA A 326 -9.02 -4.23 21.88
CA ALA A 326 -10.02 -3.74 22.81
C ALA A 326 -10.08 -4.60 24.08
N LEU A 327 -10.05 -5.93 23.93
CA LEU A 327 -9.96 -6.86 25.06
C LEU A 327 -8.69 -6.64 25.88
N THR A 328 -7.53 -6.51 25.22
CA THR A 328 -6.25 -6.26 25.89
C THR A 328 -6.27 -4.95 26.69
N ALA A 329 -6.87 -3.89 26.13
CA ALA A 329 -7.03 -2.62 26.80
C ALA A 329 -7.97 -2.72 28.02
N LEU A 330 -9.07 -3.48 27.92
CA LEU A 330 -9.97 -3.74 29.04
C LEU A 330 -9.26 -4.53 30.15
N LEU A 331 -8.53 -5.58 29.79
CA LEU A 331 -7.73 -6.40 30.73
C LEU A 331 -6.72 -5.56 31.52
N SER A 332 -6.09 -4.56 30.87
CA SER A 332 -5.17 -3.64 31.55
C SER A 332 -5.83 -2.69 32.57
N LYS A 333 -7.17 -2.56 32.53
CA LYS A 333 -7.98 -1.67 33.37
C LYS A 333 -8.85 -2.43 34.37
N VAL A 334 -8.75 -3.75 34.42
CA VAL A 334 -9.49 -4.60 35.37
C VAL A 334 -9.08 -4.26 36.79
N GLY A 335 -10.07 -4.01 37.66
CA GLY A 335 -9.84 -3.61 39.04
C GLY A 335 -9.68 -2.10 39.26
N ALA A 336 -9.53 -1.30 38.20
CA ALA A 336 -9.50 0.16 38.28
C ALA A 336 -10.79 0.80 37.74
N SER A 337 -11.23 0.41 36.54
CA SER A 337 -12.40 1.03 35.89
C SER A 337 -13.17 0.12 34.93
N ALA A 338 -12.63 -1.04 34.55
CA ALA A 338 -13.33 -2.01 33.71
C ALA A 338 -13.94 -3.13 34.58
N SER A 339 -15.20 -3.49 34.30
CA SER A 339 -15.87 -4.60 35.00
C SER A 339 -15.54 -5.95 34.37
N VAL A 340 -15.74 -7.03 35.13
CA VAL A 340 -15.51 -8.41 34.65
C VAL A 340 -16.48 -8.74 33.52
N GLU A 341 -17.70 -8.23 33.58
CA GLU A 341 -18.73 -8.41 32.55
C GLU A 341 -18.32 -7.75 31.23
N GLN A 342 -17.70 -6.56 31.27
CA GLN A 342 -17.19 -5.88 30.08
C GLN A 342 -16.05 -6.66 29.41
N VAL A 343 -15.18 -7.27 30.21
CA VAL A 343 -14.11 -8.16 29.70
C VAL A 343 -14.71 -9.41 29.07
N SER A 344 -15.70 -10.03 29.73
CA SER A 344 -16.39 -11.22 29.23
C SER A 344 -17.11 -10.96 27.91
N ASP A 345 -17.82 -9.83 27.77
CA ASP A 345 -18.48 -9.44 26.52
C ASP A 345 -17.45 -9.20 25.39
N ALA A 346 -16.36 -8.47 25.68
CA ALA A 346 -15.30 -8.23 24.70
C ALA A 346 -14.61 -9.54 24.25
N GLN A 347 -14.39 -10.48 25.17
CA GLN A 347 -13.88 -11.80 24.87
C GLN A 347 -14.85 -12.61 24.00
N GLY A 348 -16.15 -12.59 24.33
CA GLY A 348 -17.20 -13.24 23.53
C GLY A 348 -17.25 -12.72 22.09
N ARG A 349 -17.20 -11.40 21.90
CA ARG A 349 -17.16 -10.78 20.56
C ARG A 349 -15.91 -11.11 19.77
N LEU A 350 -14.74 -11.16 20.43
CA LEU A 350 -13.49 -11.58 19.79
C LEU A 350 -13.56 -13.05 19.36
N GLN A 351 -14.06 -13.92 20.23
CA GLN A 351 -14.21 -15.34 19.94
C GLN A 351 -15.20 -15.58 18.80
N ALA A 352 -16.32 -14.85 18.78
CA ALA A 352 -17.27 -14.88 17.68
C ALA A 352 -16.64 -14.43 16.36
N ALA A 353 -15.83 -13.36 16.37
CA ALA A 353 -15.13 -12.88 15.19
C ALA A 353 -14.08 -13.87 14.66
N LEU A 354 -13.28 -14.46 15.55
CA LEU A 354 -12.32 -15.52 15.20
C LEU A 354 -13.00 -16.74 14.59
N THR A 355 -14.12 -17.15 15.19
CA THR A 355 -14.91 -18.30 14.72
C THR A 355 -15.53 -18.02 13.36
N ALA A 356 -16.16 -16.84 13.18
CA ALA A 356 -16.74 -16.42 11.91
C ALA A 356 -15.70 -16.37 10.78
N TYR A 357 -14.53 -15.77 11.05
CA TYR A 357 -13.42 -15.73 10.09
C TYR A 357 -12.92 -17.14 9.73
N THR A 358 -12.63 -17.96 10.74
CA THR A 358 -12.07 -19.31 10.53
C THR A 358 -13.01 -20.17 9.71
N LEU A 359 -14.31 -20.17 10.04
CA LEU A 359 -15.31 -20.95 9.31
C LEU A 359 -15.55 -20.40 7.91
N GLY A 360 -15.64 -19.07 7.75
CA GLY A 360 -15.83 -18.43 6.44
C GLY A 360 -14.68 -18.72 5.46
N GLU A 361 -13.43 -18.58 5.92
CA GLU A 361 -12.23 -18.90 5.12
C GLU A 361 -12.14 -20.40 4.80
N ARG A 362 -12.38 -21.26 5.80
CA ARG A 362 -12.36 -22.70 5.60
C ARG A 362 -13.40 -23.12 4.57
N LEU A 363 -14.63 -22.59 4.66
CA LEU A 363 -15.68 -22.88 3.69
C LEU A 363 -15.34 -22.34 2.29
N ALA A 364 -14.82 -21.11 2.20
CA ALA A 364 -14.42 -20.52 0.92
C ALA A 364 -13.35 -21.36 0.21
N ARG A 365 -12.37 -21.86 0.97
CA ARG A 365 -11.25 -22.66 0.44
C ARG A 365 -11.67 -24.09 0.15
N TYR A 366 -12.17 -24.81 1.14
CA TYR A 366 -12.35 -26.27 1.06
C TYR A 366 -13.73 -26.68 0.56
N ARG A 367 -14.75 -25.81 0.72
CA ARG A 367 -16.15 -26.06 0.33
C ARG A 367 -16.69 -27.39 0.85
N ASP A 368 -16.31 -27.74 2.08
CA ASP A 368 -16.74 -28.97 2.71
C ASP A 368 -18.08 -28.79 3.44
N GLN A 369 -18.92 -29.82 3.36
CA GLN A 369 -20.24 -29.86 3.98
C GLN A 369 -20.17 -29.73 5.51
N LYS A 370 -19.14 -30.30 6.14
CA LYS A 370 -18.94 -30.21 7.59
C LYS A 370 -18.82 -28.75 8.05
N THR A 371 -18.01 -27.94 7.36
CA THR A 371 -17.88 -26.51 7.70
C THR A 371 -19.19 -25.75 7.45
N LEU A 372 -19.97 -26.13 6.44
CA LEU A 372 -21.29 -25.54 6.17
C LEU A 372 -22.28 -25.83 7.32
N GLU A 373 -22.34 -27.07 7.78
CA GLU A 373 -23.15 -27.48 8.94
C GLU A 373 -22.69 -26.82 10.24
N GLU A 374 -21.37 -26.69 10.45
CA GLU A 374 -20.78 -25.96 11.58
C GLU A 374 -21.21 -24.48 11.57
N ILE A 375 -21.23 -23.83 10.40
CA ILE A 375 -21.71 -22.44 10.25
C ILE A 375 -23.20 -22.34 10.59
N SER A 376 -24.03 -23.24 10.05
CA SER A 376 -25.48 -23.26 10.33
C SER A 376 -25.76 -23.44 11.82
N THR A 377 -25.10 -24.42 12.45
CA THR A 377 -25.21 -24.70 13.89
C THR A 377 -24.76 -23.51 14.73
N LYS A 378 -23.65 -22.85 14.36
CA LYS A 378 -23.17 -21.67 15.08
C LYS A 378 -24.12 -20.49 14.94
N LEU A 379 -24.72 -20.29 13.76
CA LEU A 379 -25.71 -19.23 13.60
C LEU A 379 -26.97 -19.50 14.41
N ALA A 380 -27.35 -20.77 14.63
CA ALA A 380 -28.42 -21.21 15.55
C ALA A 380 -28.17 -20.90 17.03
N ASP A 381 -26.91 -20.68 17.43
CA ASP A 381 -26.56 -20.21 18.76
C ASP A 381 -26.81 -18.69 18.87
N ASP A 382 -27.76 -18.33 19.72
CA ASP A 382 -28.20 -16.96 19.97
C ASP A 382 -27.05 -16.05 20.43
N ASP A 383 -26.11 -16.58 21.23
CA ASP A 383 -24.99 -15.82 21.76
C ASP A 383 -23.97 -15.52 20.67
N PHE A 384 -23.71 -16.50 19.80
CA PHE A 384 -22.84 -16.30 18.64
C PHE A 384 -23.46 -15.30 17.66
N SER A 385 -24.73 -15.51 17.27
CA SER A 385 -25.43 -14.67 16.31
C SER A 385 -25.50 -13.21 16.74
N LYS A 386 -25.84 -12.94 18.02
CA LYS A 386 -25.87 -11.58 18.59
C LYS A 386 -24.49 -10.94 18.72
N SER A 387 -23.44 -11.74 18.82
CA SER A 387 -22.04 -11.27 18.92
C SER A 387 -21.41 -10.92 17.57
N LEU A 388 -22.06 -11.25 16.45
CA LEU A 388 -21.57 -10.91 15.11
C LEU A 388 -21.83 -9.44 14.79
N GLY A 389 -20.78 -8.73 14.38
CA GLY A 389 -20.91 -7.44 13.72
C GLY A 389 -21.13 -7.59 12.21
N SER A 390 -21.33 -6.47 11.54
CA SER A 390 -21.52 -6.41 10.07
C SER A 390 -20.30 -6.94 9.29
N GLU A 391 -19.09 -6.81 9.84
CA GLU A 391 -17.87 -7.32 9.22
C GLU A 391 -17.77 -8.85 9.32
N GLU A 392 -18.10 -9.44 10.47
CA GLU A 392 -18.11 -10.89 10.64
C GLU A 392 -19.20 -11.57 9.82
N ALA A 393 -20.39 -10.98 9.80
CA ALA A 393 -21.51 -11.49 9.00
C ALA A 393 -21.14 -11.55 7.52
N PHE A 394 -20.43 -10.53 7.02
CA PHE A 394 -19.94 -10.51 5.66
C PHE A 394 -18.86 -11.56 5.38
N LEU A 395 -17.92 -11.79 6.30
CA LEU A 395 -16.90 -12.83 6.15
C LEU A 395 -17.54 -14.21 5.94
N LEU A 396 -18.56 -14.52 6.75
CA LEU A 396 -19.36 -15.73 6.61
C LEU A 396 -20.11 -15.74 5.27
N LEU A 397 -20.84 -14.67 4.94
CA LEU A 397 -21.60 -14.56 3.69
C LEU A 397 -20.75 -14.75 2.45
N ARG A 398 -19.53 -14.23 2.46
CA ARG A 398 -18.60 -14.39 1.36
C ARG A 398 -18.18 -15.85 1.20
N GLY A 399 -17.87 -16.55 2.30
CA GLY A 399 -17.58 -17.98 2.27
C GLY A 399 -18.76 -18.81 1.77
N LEU A 400 -19.97 -18.48 2.22
CA LEU A 400 -21.23 -19.09 1.79
C LEU A 400 -21.48 -18.87 0.28
N ASN A 401 -21.31 -17.64 -0.20
CA ASN A 401 -21.45 -17.32 -1.61
C ASN A 401 -20.39 -18.00 -2.49
N ALA A 402 -19.16 -18.17 -1.99
CA ALA A 402 -18.12 -18.94 -2.67
C ALA A 402 -18.42 -20.44 -2.71
N CYS A 403 -19.09 -20.97 -1.67
CA CYS A 403 -19.54 -22.36 -1.57
C CYS A 403 -20.68 -22.64 -2.57
N TYR A 404 -21.75 -21.83 -2.58
CA TYR A 404 -22.93 -22.11 -3.39
C TYR A 404 -22.84 -21.64 -4.86
N ARG A 405 -22.05 -20.60 -5.16
CA ARG A 405 -21.94 -20.02 -6.52
C ARG A 405 -23.30 -19.73 -7.18
N LEU A 406 -24.25 -19.21 -6.40
CA LEU A 406 -25.59 -18.89 -6.89
C LEU A 406 -25.54 -17.79 -7.95
N LYS A 407 -26.48 -17.82 -8.91
CA LYS A 407 -26.64 -16.74 -9.91
C LYS A 407 -26.88 -15.38 -9.26
N LYS A 408 -27.62 -15.37 -8.14
CA LYS A 408 -27.77 -14.22 -7.26
C LYS A 408 -27.10 -14.57 -5.93
N PRO A 409 -26.06 -13.85 -5.51
CA PRO A 409 -25.43 -14.05 -4.21
C PRO A 409 -26.44 -13.82 -3.07
N LEU A 410 -26.28 -14.56 -1.98
CA LEU A 410 -26.94 -14.34 -0.70
C LEU A 410 -26.62 -12.94 -0.20
N ALA A 411 -27.65 -12.18 0.16
CA ALA A 411 -27.55 -10.81 0.64
C ALA A 411 -27.21 -10.73 2.13
N ASP A 412 -27.72 -11.67 2.93
CA ASP A 412 -27.54 -11.71 4.38
C ASP A 412 -27.57 -13.14 4.94
N LEU A 413 -27.24 -13.27 6.24
CA LEU A 413 -27.17 -14.57 6.92
C LEU A 413 -28.56 -15.20 7.16
N GLU A 414 -29.63 -14.44 7.03
CA GLU A 414 -31.00 -14.94 7.17
C GLU A 414 -31.46 -15.61 5.87
N GLU A 415 -31.12 -15.02 4.72
CA GLU A 415 -31.29 -15.61 3.39
C GLU A 415 -30.47 -16.92 3.29
N PHE A 416 -29.27 -16.96 3.88
CA PHE A 416 -28.51 -18.21 4.02
C PHE A 416 -29.29 -19.29 4.78
N ARG A 417 -29.82 -18.98 5.99
CA ARG A 417 -30.57 -19.95 6.80
C ARG A 417 -31.76 -20.52 6.05
N THR A 418 -32.54 -19.63 5.43
CA THR A 418 -33.70 -19.98 4.62
C THR A 418 -33.31 -20.87 3.43
N TYR A 419 -32.13 -20.66 2.84
CA TYR A 419 -31.62 -21.49 1.76
C TYR A 419 -31.10 -22.85 2.26
N HIS A 420 -30.36 -22.87 3.37
CA HIS A 420 -29.77 -24.07 3.97
C HIS A 420 -30.83 -25.06 4.47
N ASP A 421 -32.02 -24.60 4.85
CA ASP A 421 -33.14 -25.44 5.26
C ASP A 421 -33.72 -26.28 4.10
N LYS A 422 -33.35 -25.98 2.86
CA LYS A 422 -33.74 -26.75 1.67
C LYS A 422 -32.70 -27.84 1.36
N PRO A 423 -33.09 -28.97 0.76
CA PRO A 423 -32.15 -30.04 0.40
C PRO A 423 -30.99 -29.56 -0.50
N GLU A 424 -31.28 -28.64 -1.42
CA GLU A 424 -30.29 -28.01 -2.30
C GLU A 424 -29.30 -27.09 -1.59
N GLY A 425 -29.64 -26.59 -0.40
CA GLY A 425 -28.79 -25.75 0.43
C GLY A 425 -27.88 -26.52 1.38
N GLN A 426 -27.97 -27.84 1.46
CA GLN A 426 -27.15 -28.64 2.38
C GLN A 426 -25.77 -29.01 1.84
N ALA A 427 -25.44 -28.62 0.60
CA ALA A 427 -24.15 -28.92 -0.02
C ALA A 427 -23.61 -27.73 -0.83
N CYS A 428 -22.28 -27.60 -0.88
CA CYS A 428 -21.61 -26.65 -1.76
C CYS A 428 -21.69 -27.09 -3.24
N ALA A 429 -21.61 -26.13 -4.15
CA ALA A 429 -21.46 -26.41 -5.56
C ALA A 429 -20.15 -27.16 -5.84
N ALA A 430 -20.20 -28.14 -6.76
CA ALA A 430 -19.05 -28.93 -7.16
C ALA A 430 -17.88 -28.04 -7.65
N ARG A 431 -16.65 -28.46 -7.34
CA ARG A 431 -15.45 -27.83 -7.90
C ARG A 431 -15.37 -28.17 -9.39
N SER A 432 -15.72 -27.19 -10.23
CA SER A 432 -15.45 -27.16 -11.67
C SER A 432 -13.97 -27.04 -11.97
#